data_AF-A0A132H3I8-F1
#
_entry.id   AF-A0A132H3I8-F1
#
_cell.length_a   1.000
_cell.length_b   1.000
_cell.length_c   1.000
_cell.angle_alpha   90.00
_cell.angle_beta   90.00
_cell.angle_gamma   90.00
#
_symmetry.space_group_name_H-M   'P 1'
#
loop_
_entity.id
_entity.type
_entity.pdbx_description
1 polymer ?
#
loop_
_entity_poly.entity_id
_entity_poly.type
_entity_poly.pdbx_seq_one_letter_code
_entity_poly.pdbx_strand_id
1 'polypeptide(L)'
;MKTKQIADFVKKNKKSLLIALGVVVVLVVVWVIVRRKKGIDTKEKDLAEQNTGQSITAGINWRDLADRLRAAFSGPNASGTDEVEVYAVLGTLRNQADWEYLKRYWATYCDSLPWWKRLNDNLMNTSNYKSLVASLIYELSTTELQHCREILLSKGITPDF
;
A
#
# COMPACT_ATOMS: atom_id res chain seq x y z
N MET A 1 12.85 -54.86 -3.61
CA MET A 1 13.58 -54.45 -4.84
C MET A 1 13.39 -52.97 -5.20
N LYS A 2 12.20 -52.36 -5.00
CA LYS A 2 11.93 -50.93 -5.30
C LYS A 2 12.71 -49.90 -4.45
N THR A 3 13.05 -50.22 -3.20
CA THR A 3 13.74 -49.31 -2.26
C THR A 3 15.21 -49.06 -2.60
N LYS A 4 15.93 -50.04 -3.17
CA LYS A 4 17.33 -49.85 -3.63
C LYS A 4 17.42 -48.91 -4.84
N GLN A 5 16.50 -49.03 -5.79
CA GLN A 5 16.46 -48.15 -6.97
C GLN A 5 16.19 -46.68 -6.60
N ILE A 6 15.32 -46.43 -5.63
CA ILE A 6 15.03 -45.06 -5.15
C ILE A 6 16.26 -44.47 -4.45
N ALA A 7 16.98 -45.26 -3.65
CA ALA A 7 18.18 -44.81 -2.95
C ALA A 7 19.31 -44.42 -3.93
N ASP A 8 19.55 -45.22 -4.97
CA ASP A 8 20.58 -44.93 -5.97
C ASP A 8 20.22 -43.71 -6.85
N PHE A 9 18.93 -43.54 -7.17
CA PHE A 9 18.45 -42.37 -7.91
C PHE A 9 18.60 -41.07 -7.10
N VAL A 10 18.22 -41.09 -5.82
CA VAL A 10 18.39 -39.95 -4.91
C VAL A 10 19.88 -39.61 -4.73
N LYS A 11 20.75 -40.61 -4.65
CA LYS A 11 22.20 -40.40 -4.49
C LYS A 11 22.82 -39.77 -5.74
N LYS A 12 22.40 -40.22 -6.94
CA LYS A 12 22.89 -39.70 -8.24
C LYS A 12 22.38 -38.27 -8.54
N ASN A 13 21.13 -37.97 -8.15
CA ASN A 13 20.46 -36.70 -8.49
C ASN A 13 20.29 -35.73 -7.30
N LYS A 14 21.02 -35.94 -6.20
CA LYS A 14 20.86 -35.20 -4.93
C LYS A 14 20.86 -33.68 -5.10
N LYS A 15 21.73 -33.13 -5.95
CA LYS A 15 21.81 -31.68 -6.21
C LYS A 15 20.56 -31.16 -6.93
N SER A 16 20.11 -31.84 -7.98
CA SER A 16 18.90 -31.46 -8.72
C SER A 16 17.63 -31.57 -7.86
N LEU A 17 17.58 -32.56 -6.97
CA LEU A 17 16.47 -32.76 -6.04
C LEU A 17 16.43 -31.66 -4.95
N LEU A 18 17.59 -31.24 -4.45
CA LEU A 18 17.72 -30.10 -3.54
C LEU A 18 17.33 -28.77 -4.20
N ILE A 19 17.72 -28.55 -5.46
CA ILE A 19 17.31 -27.36 -6.22
C ILE A 19 15.79 -27.36 -6.43
N ALA A 20 15.22 -28.49 -6.83
CA ALA A 20 13.77 -28.61 -7.02
C ALA A 20 13.00 -28.35 -5.71
N LEU A 21 13.46 -28.90 -4.59
CA LEU A 21 12.88 -28.60 -3.27
C LEU A 21 13.01 -27.11 -2.90
N GLY A 22 14.16 -26.49 -3.15
CA GLY A 22 14.37 -25.07 -2.93
C GLY A 22 13.42 -24.19 -3.75
N VAL A 23 13.24 -24.50 -5.03
CA VAL A 23 12.29 -23.79 -5.91
C VAL A 23 10.85 -23.95 -5.42
N VAL A 24 10.44 -25.16 -5.02
CA VAL A 24 9.09 -25.40 -4.47
C VAL A 24 8.85 -24.60 -3.19
N VAL A 25 9.83 -24.56 -2.28
CA VAL A 25 9.72 -23.77 -1.04
C VAL A 25 9.54 -22.27 -1.36
N VAL A 26 10.33 -21.73 -2.29
CA VAL A 26 10.20 -20.32 -2.71
C VAL A 26 8.82 -20.05 -3.30
N LEU A 27 8.31 -20.93 -4.18
CA LEU A 27 6.98 -20.77 -4.77
C LEU A 27 5.87 -20.79 -3.72
N VAL A 28 5.94 -21.69 -2.73
CA VAL A 28 4.96 -21.76 -1.63
C VAL A 28 5.00 -20.49 -0.79
N VAL A 29 6.19 -19.99 -0.44
CA VAL A 29 6.34 -18.74 0.31
C VAL A 29 5.74 -17.57 -0.45
N VAL A 30 6.04 -17.44 -1.74
CA VAL A 30 5.48 -16.38 -2.60
C VAL A 30 3.95 -16.49 -2.65
N TRP A 31 3.40 -17.70 -2.84
CA TRP A 31 1.96 -17.90 -2.89
C TRP A 31 1.25 -17.52 -1.58
N VAL A 32 1.82 -17.90 -0.43
CA VAL A 32 1.28 -17.53 0.89
C VAL A 32 1.25 -16.00 1.07
N ILE A 33 2.33 -15.31 0.69
CA ILE A 33 2.42 -13.86 0.79
C ILE A 33 1.36 -13.19 -0.10
N VAL A 34 1.24 -13.62 -1.36
CA VAL A 34 0.26 -13.07 -2.31
C VAL A 34 -1.16 -13.27 -1.81
N ARG A 35 -1.50 -14.46 -1.31
CA ARG A 35 -2.84 -14.76 -0.80
C ARG A 35 -3.22 -13.91 0.41
N ARG A 36 -2.29 -13.74 1.36
CA ARG A 36 -2.50 -12.86 2.53
C ARG A 36 -2.76 -11.42 2.10
N LYS A 37 -1.96 -10.90 1.16
CA LYS A 37 -2.09 -9.52 0.67
C LYS A 37 -3.44 -9.30 -0.03
N LYS A 38 -3.87 -10.23 -0.89
CA LYS A 38 -5.20 -10.17 -1.54
C LYS A 38 -6.33 -10.14 -0.52
N GLY A 39 -6.25 -10.95 0.55
CA GLY A 39 -7.26 -10.99 1.59
C GLY A 39 -7.37 -9.70 2.42
N ILE A 40 -6.26 -8.98 2.63
CA ILE A 40 -6.27 -7.67 3.32
C ILE A 40 -6.95 -6.63 2.42
N ASP A 41 -6.59 -6.60 1.14
CA ASP A 41 -7.14 -5.62 0.19
C ASP A 41 -8.66 -5.70 0.08
N THR A 42 -9.19 -6.92 -0.07
CA THR A 42 -10.64 -7.15 -0.13
C THR A 42 -11.33 -6.71 1.15
N LYS A 43 -10.78 -7.03 2.32
CA LYS A 43 -11.38 -6.64 3.60
C LYS A 43 -11.45 -5.13 3.79
N GLU A 44 -10.39 -4.40 3.44
CA GLU A 44 -10.39 -2.93 3.56
C GLU A 44 -11.39 -2.31 2.59
N LYS A 45 -11.55 -2.88 1.38
CA LYS A 45 -12.57 -2.45 0.43
C LYS A 45 -13.97 -2.65 1.01
N ASP A 46 -14.29 -3.88 1.40
CA ASP A 46 -15.60 -4.25 1.93
C ASP A 46 -15.97 -3.39 3.14
N LEU A 47 -15.01 -3.13 4.03
CA LEU A 47 -15.22 -2.30 5.23
C LEU A 47 -15.47 -0.83 4.90
N ALA A 48 -14.74 -0.25 3.93
CA ALA A 48 -14.98 1.12 3.50
C ALA A 48 -16.35 1.27 2.83
N GLU A 49 -16.74 0.30 1.99
CA GLU A 49 -18.07 0.28 1.36
C GLU A 49 -19.19 0.14 2.39
N GLN A 50 -19.01 -0.76 3.38
CA GLN A 50 -19.97 -0.95 4.47
C GLN A 50 -20.14 0.31 5.33
N ASN A 51 -19.05 1.00 5.67
CA ASN A 51 -19.10 2.18 6.53
C ASN A 51 -19.76 3.39 5.86
N THR A 52 -19.63 3.50 4.54
CA THR A 52 -20.09 4.68 3.79
C THR A 52 -21.40 4.45 3.03
N GLY A 53 -21.79 3.19 2.81
CA GLY A 53 -22.91 2.83 1.94
C GLY A 53 -22.66 3.14 0.46
N GLN A 54 -21.43 3.51 0.10
CA GLN A 54 -21.00 3.82 -1.26
C GLN A 54 -20.03 2.76 -1.74
N SER A 55 -20.04 2.43 -3.03
CA SER A 55 -19.07 1.50 -3.61
C SER A 55 -17.76 2.22 -3.94
N ILE A 56 -16.63 1.51 -3.80
CA ILE A 56 -15.33 2.02 -4.22
C ILE A 56 -15.30 2.11 -5.74
N THR A 57 -14.73 3.19 -6.26
CA THR A 57 -14.60 3.42 -7.69
C THR A 57 -13.72 2.34 -8.33
N ALA A 58 -14.31 1.60 -9.28
CA ALA A 58 -13.59 0.59 -10.03
C ALA A 58 -12.48 1.21 -10.91
N GLY A 59 -11.37 0.49 -11.07
CA GLY A 59 -10.27 0.89 -11.95
C GLY A 59 -9.25 1.85 -11.33
N ILE A 60 -9.46 2.35 -10.11
CA ILE A 60 -8.44 3.11 -9.39
C ILE A 60 -7.25 2.19 -9.03
N ASN A 61 -6.04 2.64 -9.35
CA ASN A 61 -4.80 1.98 -8.93
C ASN A 61 -4.33 2.56 -7.58
N TRP A 62 -4.84 2.00 -6.49
CA TRP A 62 -4.57 2.47 -5.12
C TRP A 62 -3.10 2.42 -4.71
N ARG A 63 -2.34 1.48 -5.28
CA ARG A 63 -0.89 1.44 -5.09
C ARG A 63 -0.22 2.66 -5.70
N ASP A 64 -0.58 2.99 -6.92
CA ASP A 64 -0.04 4.16 -7.62
C ASP A 64 -0.37 5.45 -6.86
N LEU A 65 -1.62 5.62 -6.40
CA LEU A 65 -2.00 6.79 -5.60
C LEU A 65 -1.19 6.90 -4.29
N ALA A 66 -0.98 5.78 -3.59
CA ALA A 66 -0.16 5.77 -2.37
C ALA A 66 1.33 6.00 -2.66
N ASP A 67 1.86 5.44 -3.75
CA ASP A 67 3.24 5.67 -4.19
C ASP A 67 3.47 7.16 -4.50
N ARG A 68 2.50 7.80 -5.18
CA ARG A 68 2.50 9.23 -5.54
C ARG A 68 2.40 10.14 -4.32
N LEU A 69 1.45 9.89 -3.42
CA LEU A 69 1.36 10.63 -2.14
C LEU A 69 2.65 10.52 -1.32
N ARG A 70 3.22 9.32 -1.25
CA ARG A 70 4.51 9.12 -0.58
C ARG A 70 5.60 9.95 -1.24
N ALA A 71 5.71 9.92 -2.56
CA ALA A 71 6.70 10.73 -3.29
C ALA A 71 6.47 12.24 -3.06
N ALA A 72 5.22 12.68 -2.98
CA ALA A 72 4.86 14.06 -2.73
C ALA A 72 5.26 14.54 -1.32
N PHE A 73 5.04 13.72 -0.28
CA PHE A 73 5.50 14.02 1.08
C PHE A 73 7.01 13.86 1.25
N SER A 74 7.68 13.08 0.40
CA SER A 74 9.13 12.81 0.45
C SER A 74 9.91 13.56 -0.62
N GLY A 75 9.43 14.75 -1.03
CA GLY A 75 9.93 15.51 -2.19
C GLY A 75 11.46 15.47 -2.38
N PRO A 76 11.95 15.57 -3.63
CA PRO A 76 13.29 15.10 -4.05
C PRO A 76 14.50 15.65 -3.27
N ASN A 77 14.32 16.66 -2.41
CA ASN A 77 15.34 17.21 -1.52
C ASN A 77 14.80 17.58 -0.12
N ALA A 78 13.96 16.75 0.52
CA ALA A 78 13.65 16.79 1.97
C ALA A 78 13.27 18.15 2.62
N SER A 79 12.86 19.16 1.84
CA SER A 79 12.57 20.51 2.31
C SER A 79 11.18 21.03 1.92
N GLY A 80 10.30 20.18 1.37
CA GLY A 80 8.97 20.60 0.97
C GLY A 80 8.11 19.46 0.42
N THR A 81 6.80 19.65 0.54
CA THR A 81 5.75 18.79 0.01
C THR A 81 5.46 19.17 -1.44
N ASP A 82 5.21 18.21 -2.32
CA ASP A 82 4.66 18.49 -3.66
C ASP A 82 3.13 18.58 -3.56
N GLU A 83 2.61 19.77 -3.28
CA GLU A 83 1.18 19.96 -3.01
C GLU A 83 0.34 19.75 -4.28
N VAL A 84 0.89 20.07 -5.45
CA VAL A 84 0.24 19.84 -6.75
C VAL A 84 -0.05 18.35 -6.93
N GLU A 85 0.91 17.50 -6.59
CA GLU A 85 0.73 16.05 -6.69
C GLU A 85 -0.27 15.53 -5.65
N VAL A 86 -0.27 16.06 -4.42
CA VAL A 86 -1.30 15.76 -3.42
C VAL A 86 -2.69 16.10 -3.94
N TYR A 87 -2.87 17.30 -4.50
CA TYR A 87 -4.15 17.74 -5.07
C TYR A 87 -4.59 16.86 -6.24
N ALA A 88 -3.65 16.48 -7.10
CA ALA A 88 -3.92 15.58 -8.22
C ALA A 88 -4.41 14.21 -7.74
N VAL A 89 -3.77 13.64 -6.70
CA VAL A 89 -4.21 12.35 -6.12
C VAL A 89 -5.59 12.47 -5.48
N LEU A 90 -5.84 13.47 -4.64
CA LEU A 90 -7.17 13.70 -4.04
C LEU A 90 -8.23 13.98 -5.12
N GLY A 91 -7.82 14.62 -6.22
CA GLY A 91 -8.59 14.85 -7.42
C GLY A 91 -9.05 13.59 -8.15
N THR A 92 -8.42 12.43 -7.92
CA THR A 92 -8.83 11.16 -8.54
C THR A 92 -10.02 10.50 -7.84
N LEU A 93 -10.21 10.78 -6.54
CA LEU A 93 -11.28 10.20 -5.73
C LEU A 93 -12.64 10.68 -6.25
N ARG A 94 -13.67 9.84 -6.09
CA ARG A 94 -15.02 10.15 -6.59
C ARG A 94 -16.07 10.21 -5.50
N ASN A 95 -15.83 9.57 -4.36
CA ASN A 95 -16.82 9.43 -3.29
C ASN A 95 -16.18 9.15 -1.93
N GLN A 96 -16.98 9.08 -0.86
CA GLN A 96 -16.50 8.86 0.51
C GLN A 96 -15.85 7.49 0.68
N ALA A 97 -16.35 6.46 -0.01
CA ALA A 97 -15.76 5.11 0.05
C ALA A 97 -14.31 5.11 -0.44
N ASP A 98 -14.03 5.84 -1.52
CA ASP A 98 -12.67 6.02 -2.05
C ASP A 98 -11.74 6.68 -1.03
N TRP A 99 -12.23 7.69 -0.30
CA TRP A 99 -11.47 8.37 0.75
C TRP A 99 -11.15 7.45 1.92
N GLU A 100 -12.16 6.78 2.46
CA GLU A 100 -11.99 5.85 3.58
C GLU A 100 -11.05 4.70 3.21
N TYR A 101 -11.19 4.20 1.99
CA TYR A 101 -10.34 3.14 1.50
C TYR A 101 -8.90 3.61 1.27
N LEU A 102 -8.68 4.81 0.70
CA LEU A 102 -7.33 5.36 0.55
C LEU A 102 -6.63 5.51 1.90
N LYS A 103 -7.31 6.02 2.93
CA LYS A 103 -6.75 6.14 4.29
C LYS A 103 -6.28 4.78 4.84
N ARG A 104 -7.11 3.76 4.71
CA ARG A 104 -6.81 2.39 5.15
C ARG A 104 -5.69 1.75 4.34
N TYR A 105 -5.74 1.94 3.03
CA TYR A 105 -4.74 1.43 2.11
C TYR A 105 -3.37 2.06 2.37
N TRP A 106 -3.32 3.37 2.63
CA TRP A 106 -2.11 4.10 2.99
C TRP A 106 -1.39 3.48 4.18
N ALA A 107 -2.11 3.19 5.28
CA ALA A 107 -1.54 2.55 6.46
C ALA A 107 -0.87 1.21 6.11
N THR A 108 -1.57 0.35 5.37
CA THR A 108 -1.06 -0.95 4.91
C THR A 108 0.11 -0.79 3.95
N TYR A 109 0.05 0.21 3.07
CA TYR A 109 1.10 0.52 2.11
C TYR A 109 2.40 0.90 2.82
N CYS A 110 2.33 1.85 3.76
CA CYS A 110 3.46 2.27 4.59
C CYS A 110 4.07 1.10 5.40
N ASP A 111 3.24 0.19 5.91
CA ASP A 111 3.71 -1.02 6.58
C ASP A 111 4.44 -2.00 5.66
N SER A 112 4.03 -2.05 4.39
CA SER A 112 4.64 -2.92 3.39
C SER A 112 5.99 -2.44 2.87
N LEU A 113 6.38 -1.20 3.17
CA LEU A 113 7.65 -0.63 2.73
C LEU A 113 8.84 -1.29 3.46
N PRO A 114 9.95 -1.57 2.76
CA PRO A 114 11.20 -1.95 3.40
C PRO A 114 11.65 -0.88 4.39
N TRP A 115 12.30 -1.30 5.49
CA TRP A 115 12.75 -0.40 6.55
C TRP A 115 13.65 0.74 6.05
N TRP A 116 14.54 0.47 5.08
CA TRP A 116 15.42 1.48 4.49
C TRP A 116 14.67 2.52 3.65
N LYS A 117 13.55 2.14 2.99
CA LYS A 117 12.69 3.12 2.31
C LYS A 117 12.01 4.05 3.32
N ARG A 118 11.47 3.48 4.40
CA ARG A 118 10.84 4.26 5.47
C ARG A 118 11.80 5.24 6.14
N LEU A 119 13.09 4.89 6.23
CA LEU A 119 14.13 5.79 6.73
C LEU A 119 14.45 6.91 5.74
N ASN A 120 14.69 6.58 4.47
CA ASN A 120 15.00 7.58 3.43
C ASN A 120 13.89 8.62 3.27
N ASP A 121 12.64 8.19 3.42
CA ASP A 121 11.47 9.05 3.29
C ASP A 121 11.13 9.81 4.59
N ASN A 122 11.97 9.72 5.64
CA ASN A 122 11.71 10.23 6.99
C ASN A 122 10.37 9.78 7.63
N LEU A 123 9.69 8.80 7.02
CA LEU A 123 8.41 8.26 7.51
C LEU A 123 8.56 7.61 8.89
N MET A 124 9.75 7.15 9.29
CA MET A 124 9.95 6.61 10.64
C MET A 124 10.00 7.69 11.75
N ASN A 125 10.26 8.96 11.42
CA ASN A 125 10.45 10.02 12.40
C ASN A 125 9.15 10.74 12.78
N THR A 126 8.05 10.51 12.05
CA THR A 126 6.75 11.04 12.41
C THR A 126 5.94 9.94 13.09
N SER A 127 5.43 10.20 14.29
CA SER A 127 4.50 9.29 15.01
C SER A 127 3.22 8.99 14.22
N ASN A 128 3.03 9.67 13.09
CA ASN A 128 1.80 9.78 12.33
C ASN A 128 1.89 9.25 10.89
N TYR A 129 3.04 8.72 10.43
CA TYR A 129 3.23 8.34 9.02
C TYR A 129 2.25 7.29 8.46
N LYS A 130 1.60 6.51 9.33
CA LYS A 130 0.58 5.54 8.94
C LYS A 130 -0.82 6.14 8.79
N SER A 131 -1.02 7.37 9.26
CA SER A 131 -2.27 8.10 9.09
C SER A 131 -2.11 9.10 7.96
N LEU A 132 -2.83 8.88 6.85
CA LEU A 132 -2.83 9.82 5.73
C LEU A 132 -3.31 11.21 6.17
N VAL A 133 -4.35 11.26 7.00
CA VAL A 133 -4.91 12.49 7.58
C VAL A 133 -3.85 13.25 8.37
N ALA A 134 -3.14 12.56 9.25
CA ALA A 134 -2.11 13.21 10.06
C ALA A 134 -0.87 13.59 9.23
N SER A 135 -0.58 12.85 8.15
CA SER A 135 0.47 13.23 7.19
C SER A 135 0.08 14.51 6.46
N LEU A 136 -1.16 14.62 5.96
CA LEU A 136 -1.66 15.87 5.36
C LEU A 136 -1.56 17.04 6.32
N ILE A 137 -2.01 16.89 7.58
CA ILE A 137 -1.96 17.96 8.59
C ILE A 137 -0.53 18.41 8.89
N TYR A 138 0.42 17.47 8.89
CA TYR A 138 1.82 17.76 9.22
C TYR A 138 2.57 18.39 8.03
N GLU A 139 2.31 17.91 6.82
CA GLU A 139 3.05 18.25 5.61
C GLU A 139 2.51 19.47 4.85
N LEU A 140 1.27 19.88 5.13
CA LEU A 140 0.59 20.97 4.42
C LEU A 140 0.27 22.16 5.32
N SER A 141 0.36 23.36 4.76
CA SER A 141 -0.10 24.59 5.39
C SER A 141 -1.63 24.63 5.52
N THR A 142 -2.16 25.52 6.37
CA THR A 142 -3.61 25.69 6.53
C THR A 142 -4.31 26.03 5.21
N THR A 143 -3.66 26.83 4.35
CA THR A 143 -4.21 27.19 3.03
C THR A 143 -4.24 26.00 2.09
N GLU A 144 -3.20 25.16 2.09
CA GLU A 144 -3.14 23.95 1.27
C GLU A 144 -4.12 22.89 1.75
N LEU A 145 -4.27 22.71 3.06
CA LEU A 145 -5.29 21.83 3.66
C LEU A 145 -6.70 22.28 3.28
N GLN A 146 -6.97 23.58 3.29
CA GLN A 146 -8.24 24.12 2.85
C GLN A 146 -8.49 23.83 1.36
N HIS A 147 -7.46 23.92 0.52
CA HIS A 147 -7.58 23.56 -0.89
C HIS A 147 -7.86 22.06 -1.08
N CYS A 148 -7.16 21.18 -0.36
CA CYS A 148 -7.46 19.74 -0.31
C CYS A 148 -8.92 19.49 0.09
N ARG A 149 -9.41 20.22 1.11
CA ARG A 149 -10.79 20.11 1.57
C ARG A 149 -11.78 20.53 0.49
N GLU A 150 -11.53 21.61 -0.23
CA GLU A 150 -12.37 22.07 -1.34
C GLU A 150 -12.44 21.04 -2.48
N ILE A 151 -11.30 20.44 -2.85
CA ILE A 151 -11.24 19.36 -3.83
C ILE A 151 -12.12 18.18 -3.39
N LEU A 152 -12.01 17.74 -2.14
CA LEU A 152 -12.77 16.61 -1.61
C LEU A 152 -14.27 16.94 -1.49
N LEU A 153 -14.63 18.11 -0.98
CA LEU A 153 -16.01 18.55 -0.86
C LEU A 153 -16.71 18.66 -2.23
N SER A 154 -16.00 19.09 -3.28
CA SER A 154 -16.53 19.13 -4.65
C SER A 154 -16.95 17.75 -5.19
N LYS A 155 -16.50 16.68 -4.53
CA LYS A 155 -16.79 15.27 -4.84
C LYS A 155 -17.79 14.64 -3.87
N GLY A 156 -18.36 15.42 -2.95
CA GLY A 156 -19.22 14.91 -1.88
C GLY A 156 -18.47 14.11 -0.81
N ILE A 157 -17.15 14.30 -0.68
CA ILE A 157 -16.33 13.69 0.36
C ILE A 157 -16.22 14.66 1.53
N THR A 158 -16.48 14.18 2.75
CA THR A 158 -16.27 14.92 4.00
C THR A 158 -14.93 14.50 4.61
N PRO A 159 -13.86 15.29 4.44
CA PRO A 159 -12.57 14.99 5.05
C PRO A 159 -12.55 15.21 6.57
N ASP A 160 -11.72 14.43 7.25
CA ASP A 160 -11.55 14.37 8.71
C ASP A 160 -10.27 15.05 9.23
N PHE A 161 -9.74 16.03 8.49
CA PHE A 161 -8.63 16.92 8.88
C PHE A 161 -9.07 18.38 8.86
#